data_AF-U5EI86-F1
#
_entry.id   AF-U5EI86-F1
#
_cell.length_a   1.000
_cell.length_b   1.000
_cell.length_c   1.000
_cell.angle_alpha   90.00
_cell.angle_beta   90.00
_cell.angle_gamma   90.00
#
_symmetry.space_group_name_H-M   'P 1'
#
loop_
_entity.id
_entity.type
_entity.pdbx_description
1 polymer ?
#
loop_
_entity_poly.entity_id
_entity_poly.type
_entity_poly.pdbx_seq_one_letter_code
_entity_poly.pdbx_strand_id
1 'polypeptide(L)' 'MALSHPDGRSITVLGCYHVSPHNTFTGRLTPAMLEDVFRTAQTIAGSARTPT' A
#
# COMPACT_ATOMS: atom_id res chain seq x y z
N MET A 1 6.71 6.32 0.76
CA MET A 1 6.95 7.70 0.25
C MET A 1 5.79 8.58 0.70
N ALA A 2 6.04 9.82 1.14
CA ALA A 2 5.00 10.76 1.53
C ALA A 2 4.82 11.86 0.48
N LEU A 3 3.59 12.22 0.16
CA LEU A 3 3.19 13.29 -0.74
C LEU A 3 2.39 14.33 0.05
N SER A 4 2.56 15.60 -0.29
CA SER A 4 1.72 16.67 0.26
C SER A 4 0.47 16.84 -0.62
N HIS A 5 -0.71 16.81 -0.01
CA HIS A 5 -1.97 17.13 -0.66
C HIS A 5 -2.25 18.64 -0.56
N PRO A 6 -2.89 19.27 -1.57
CA PRO A 6 -3.18 20.72 -1.55
C PRO A 6 -3.99 21.23 -0.35
N ASP A 7 -4.73 20.37 0.33
CA ASP A 7 -5.47 20.70 1.56
C ASP A 7 -4.62 20.60 2.85
N GLY A 8 -3.31 20.38 2.72
CA GLY A 8 -2.37 20.31 3.85
C GLY A 8 -2.20 18.90 4.44
N ARG A 9 -2.90 17.88 3.95
CA ARG A 9 -2.70 16.49 4.42
C ARG A 9 -1.43 15.87 3.85
N SER A 10 -0.80 14.99 4.62
CA SER A 10 0.26 14.10 4.13
C SER A 10 -0.35 12.77 3.68
N ILE A 11 -0.05 12.36 2.44
CA ILE A 11 -0.50 11.10 1.83
C ILE A 11 0.69 10.15 1.75
N THR A 12 0.56 8.96 2.32
CA THR A 12 1.57 7.90 2.11
C THR A 12 1.22 7.09 0.87
N VAL A 13 2.16 6.95 -0.06
CA VAL A 13 2.03 6.13 -1.26
C VAL A 13 2.78 4.82 -1.10
N LEU A 14 2.06 3.73 -1.39
CA LEU A 14 2.55 2.35 -1.46
C LEU A 14 2.39 1.86 -2.90
N GLY A 15 3.44 1.25 -3.45
CA GLY A 15 3.42 0.61 -4.76
C GLY A 15 3.38 -0.91 -4.64
N CYS A 16 2.70 -1.58 -5.58
CA CYS A 16 2.73 -3.03 -5.73
C CYS A 16 2.70 -3.40 -7.22
N TYR A 17 3.00 -4.67 -7.53
CA TYR A 17 2.75 -5.19 -8.87
C TYR A 17 1.25 -5.20 -9.17
N HIS A 18 0.88 -4.88 -10.41
CA HIS A 18 -0.50 -5.00 -10.87
C HIS A 18 -0.95 -6.47 -10.85
N VAL A 19 -2.21 -6.70 -10.48
CA VAL A 19 -2.82 -8.03 -10.35
C VAL A 19 -3.24 -8.59 -11.73
N SER A 20 -2.31 -8.63 -12.69
CA SER A 20 -2.54 -9.20 -14.02
C SER A 20 -2.15 -10.68 -14.09
N PRO A 21 -2.71 -11.46 -15.04
CA PRO A 21 -2.31 -12.85 -15.26
C PRO A 21 -0.81 -13.03 -15.51
N HIS A 22 -0.18 -12.09 -16.22
CA HIS A 22 1.28 -12.13 -16.44
C HIS A 22 2.05 -12.11 -15.12
N ASN A 23 1.59 -11.37 -14.12
CA ASN A 23 2.27 -11.32 -12.83
C ASN A 23 1.88 -12.49 -11.92
N THR A 24 0.61 -12.88 -11.90
CA THR A 24 0.11 -13.90 -10.97
C THR A 24 0.41 -15.33 -11.44
N PHE A 25 0.28 -15.65 -12.73
CA PHE A 25 0.52 -17.02 -13.24
C PHE A 25 2.00 -17.36 -13.36
N THR A 26 2.85 -16.35 -13.58
CA THR A 26 4.31 -16.55 -13.61
C THR A 26 4.94 -16.57 -12.22
N GLY A 27 4.18 -16.25 -11.17
CA GLY A 27 4.68 -16.13 -9.80
C GLY A 27 5.46 -14.83 -9.52
N ARG A 28 5.50 -13.88 -10.47
CA ARG A 28 6.10 -12.56 -10.27
C ARG A 28 5.39 -11.73 -9.20
N LEU A 29 4.09 -11.97 -9.01
CA LEU A 29 3.31 -11.50 -7.87
C LEU A 29 2.67 -12.71 -7.19
N THR A 30 3.04 -12.97 -5.94
CA THR A 30 2.42 -14.01 -5.13
C THR A 30 1.33 -13.43 -4.21
N PRO A 31 0.36 -14.24 -3.75
CA PRO A 31 -0.63 -13.80 -2.76
C PRO A 31 0.00 -13.26 -1.48
N ALA A 32 1.06 -13.89 -0.97
CA ALA A 32 1.77 -13.45 0.23
C ALA A 32 2.39 -12.06 0.06
N MET A 33 2.98 -11.76 -1.10
CA MET A 33 3.50 -10.43 -1.40
C MET A 33 2.39 -9.36 -1.38
N LEU A 34 1.21 -9.68 -1.92
CA LEU A 34 0.08 -8.76 -1.91
C LEU A 34 -0.46 -8.55 -0.49
N GLU A 35 -0.53 -9.62 0.31
CA GLU A 35 -0.91 -9.57 1.73
C GLU A 35 0.03 -8.67 2.53
N ASP A 36 1.34 -8.78 2.31
CA ASP A 36 2.35 -7.97 2.98
C ASP A 36 2.18 -6.47 2.70
N VAL A 37 1.84 -6.11 1.44
CA VAL A 37 1.53 -4.71 1.08
C VAL A 37 0.30 -4.23 1.84
N PHE A 38 -0.77 -5.02 1.92
CA PHE A 38 -1.97 -4.65 2.65
C PHE A 38 -1.74 -4.54 4.16
N ARG A 39 -0.95 -5.43 4.75
CA ARG A 39 -0.57 -5.35 6.18
C ARG A 39 0.23 -4.09 6.47
N THR A 40 1.13 -3.71 5.55
CA THR A 40 1.85 -2.44 5.63
C THR A 40 0.90 -1.25 5.54
N ALA A 41 -0.07 -1.28 4.62
CA ALA A 41 -1.09 -0.24 4.49
C ALA A 41 -1.93 -0.08 5.77
N GLN A 42 -2.34 -1.18 6.39
CA GLN A 42 -3.07 -1.16 7.67
C GLN A 42 -2.25 -0.52 8.80
N THR A 43 -0.97 -0.87 8.89
CA THR A 43 -0.06 -0.30 9.90
C THR A 43 0.05 1.21 9.73
N ILE A 44 0.22 1.68 8.51
CA ILE A 44 0.30 3.11 8.18
C ILE A 44 -1.03 3.83 8.49
N ALA A 45 -2.15 3.25 8.07
CA ALA A 45 -3.48 3.82 8.32
C ALA A 45 -3.83 3.87 9.83
N GLY A 46 -3.44 2.85 10.59
CA GLY A 46 -3.61 2.80 12.04
C GLY A 46 -2.73 3.82 12.77
N SER A 47 -1.51 4.05 12.28
CA SER A 47 -0.56 5.03 12.84
C SER A 47 -0.96 6.49 12.53
N ALA A 48 -1.67 6.72 11.43
CA ALA A 48 -2.15 8.04 11.02
C ALA A 48 -3.38 8.53 11.81
N ARG A 49 -3.99 7.67 12.63
CA ARG A 49 -5.18 8.02 13.40
C ARG A 49 -4.76 8.81 14.64
N THR A 50 -4.66 10.13 14.51
CA THR A 50 -4.54 11.05 15.66
C THR A 50 -5.74 10.81 16.59
N PRO A 51 -5.54 10.61 17.91
CA PRO A 51 -6.66 10.51 18.84
C PRO A 51 -7.43 11.84 18.85
N THR A 52 -8.76 11.77 18.75
CA THR A 52 -9.69 12.88 19.01
C THR A 52 -9.65 13.32 20.47
#